data_AF-A0A4P9YQZ3-F1
#
_entry.id   AF-A0A4P9YQZ3-F1
#
_cell.length_a   1.000
_cell.length_b   1.000
_cell.length_c   1.000
_cell.angle_alpha   90.00
_cell.angle_beta   90.00
_cell.angle_gamma   90.00
#
_symmetry.space_group_name_H-M   'P 1'
#
loop_
_entity.id
_entity.type
_entity.pdbx_description
1 polymer ?
#
loop_
_entity_poly.entity_id
_entity_poly.type
_entity_poly.pdbx_seq_one_letter_code
_entity_poly.pdbx_strand_id
1 'polypeptide(L)'
;CANCNCHSTPSWRRNPLNHSQCLCNACGLYYKLHKRMRPFRITEDGSVKVQRNSQTEPHLCCNCSTTQTPLWRRGKNNEILCNRCGLYYKQHGRHRPIQLSRKS
;
A
#
# COMPACT_ATOMS: atom_id res chain seq x y z
N CYS A 1 -14.66 -17.43 1.75
CA CYS A 1 -13.34 -17.33 2.42
C CYS A 1 -13.54 -16.91 3.86
N ALA A 2 -13.05 -17.65 4.85
CA ALA A 2 -13.26 -17.32 6.26
C ALA A 2 -12.61 -16.01 6.74
N ASN A 3 -11.66 -15.45 5.98
CA ASN A 3 -11.06 -14.16 6.31
C ASN A 3 -11.81 -12.99 5.67
N CYS A 4 -11.97 -12.98 4.33
CA CYS A 4 -12.47 -11.81 3.60
C CYS A 4 -13.84 -12.01 2.95
N ASN A 5 -14.54 -13.09 3.28
CA ASN A 5 -15.87 -13.45 2.77
C ASN A 5 -16.04 -13.52 1.25
N CYS A 6 -14.95 -13.47 0.46
CA CYS A 6 -15.09 -13.63 -0.99
C CYS A 6 -15.65 -15.02 -1.32
N HIS A 7 -16.51 -15.05 -2.34
CA HIS A 7 -17.19 -16.26 -2.82
C HIS A 7 -16.52 -16.87 -4.06
N SER A 8 -15.63 -16.12 -4.72
CA SER A 8 -14.83 -16.58 -5.86
C SER A 8 -13.34 -16.33 -5.63
N THR A 9 -12.51 -17.25 -6.11
CA THR A 9 -11.05 -17.21 -6.05
C THR A 9 -10.49 -18.27 -7.00
N PRO A 10 -9.33 -18.04 -7.66
CA PRO A 10 -8.73 -19.02 -8.57
C PRO A 10 -8.30 -20.32 -7.88
N SER A 11 -8.10 -20.29 -6.57
CA SER A 11 -7.78 -21.47 -5.77
C SER A 11 -8.18 -21.26 -4.32
N TRP A 12 -8.69 -22.31 -3.68
CA TRP A 12 -9.00 -22.36 -2.25
C TRP A 12 -7.84 -22.98 -1.47
N ARG A 13 -7.54 -22.42 -0.30
CA ARG A 13 -6.44 -22.86 0.58
C ARG A 13 -7.01 -23.27 1.94
N ARG A 14 -6.39 -24.23 2.62
CA ARG A 14 -6.76 -24.62 4.00
C ARG A 14 -6.46 -23.47 4.96
N ASN A 15 -7.35 -23.21 5.91
CA ASN A 15 -7.09 -22.24 6.97
C ASN A 15 -6.20 -22.90 8.05
N PRO A 16 -5.00 -22.35 8.34
CA PRO A 16 -4.09 -22.90 9.34
C PRO A 16 -4.55 -22.70 10.78
N LEU A 17 -5.53 -21.82 11.03
CA LEU A 17 -6.11 -21.60 12.37
C LEU A 17 -7.31 -22.52 12.65
N ASN A 18 -8.02 -22.94 11.60
CA ASN A 18 -9.17 -23.84 11.70
C ASN A 18 -9.31 -24.63 10.40
N HIS A 19 -8.93 -25.90 10.42
CA HIS A 19 -8.90 -26.75 9.22
C HIS A 19 -10.27 -26.97 8.57
N SER A 20 -11.36 -26.77 9.30
CA SER A 20 -12.74 -26.84 8.79
C SER A 20 -13.14 -25.62 7.96
N GLN A 21 -12.29 -24.59 7.90
CA GLN A 21 -12.52 -23.37 7.15
C GLN A 21 -11.51 -23.20 6.01
N CYS A 22 -11.93 -22.54 4.93
CA CYS A 22 -11.09 -22.26 3.77
C CYS A 22 -10.76 -20.76 3.60
N LEU A 23 -9.54 -20.48 3.17
CA LEU A 23 -9.07 -19.16 2.76
C LEU A 23 -9.05 -19.07 1.24
N CYS A 24 -9.32 -17.88 0.69
CA CYS A 24 -9.06 -17.64 -0.72
C CYS A 24 -7.56 -17.60 -1.01
N ASN A 25 -7.20 -17.60 -2.30
CA ASN A 25 -5.81 -17.61 -2.72
C ASN A 25 -5.03 -16.43 -2.11
N ALA A 26 -5.60 -15.22 -2.16
CA ALA A 26 -4.97 -14.02 -1.63
C ALA A 26 -4.80 -14.08 -0.10
N CYS A 27 -5.83 -14.48 0.65
CA CYS A 27 -5.77 -14.56 2.11
C CYS A 27 -4.81 -15.66 2.59
N GLY A 28 -4.82 -16.84 1.96
CA GLY A 28 -3.94 -17.93 2.35
C GLY A 28 -2.47 -17.65 2.01
N LEU A 29 -2.17 -17.05 0.83
CA LEU A 29 -0.82 -16.62 0.50
C LEU A 29 -0.31 -15.53 1.45
N TYR A 30 -1.16 -14.57 1.79
CA TYR A 30 -0.81 -13.52 2.75
C TYR A 30 -0.45 -14.09 4.11
N TYR A 31 -1.26 -15.03 4.63
CA TYR A 31 -0.96 -15.69 5.91
C TYR A 31 0.35 -16.48 5.84
N LYS A 32 0.60 -17.21 4.73
CA LYS A 32 1.85 -17.96 4.55
C LYS A 32 3.08 -17.05 4.68
N LEU A 33 3.01 -15.84 4.12
CA LEU A 33 4.09 -14.86 4.11
C LEU A 33 4.22 -14.09 5.44
N HIS A 34 3.12 -13.61 6.00
CA HIS A 34 3.12 -12.66 7.12
C HIS A 34 2.73 -13.27 8.47
N LYS A 35 2.36 -14.56 8.51
CA LYS A 35 1.91 -15.30 9.70
C LYS A 35 0.76 -14.61 10.45
N ARG A 36 -0.04 -13.81 9.73
CA ARG A 36 -1.22 -13.12 10.25
C ARG A 36 -2.31 -13.06 9.19
N MET A 37 -3.54 -12.92 9.63
CA MET A 37 -4.70 -12.78 8.75
C MET A 37 -4.58 -11.52 7.89
N ARG A 38 -5.03 -11.61 6.63
CA ARG A 38 -4.91 -10.52 5.66
C ARG A 38 -5.82 -9.37 6.06
N PRO A 39 -5.31 -8.18 6.39
CA PRO A 39 -6.16 -7.00 6.54
C PRO A 39 -6.74 -6.66 5.17
N PHE A 40 -8.05 -6.44 5.11
CA PHE A 40 -8.75 -6.24 3.86
C PHE A 40 -9.81 -5.15 3.97
N ARG A 41 -10.11 -4.54 2.84
CA ARG A 41 -11.23 -3.64 2.63
C ARG A 41 -12.02 -4.09 1.41
N ILE A 42 -13.33 -3.93 1.46
CA ILE A 42 -14.23 -4.17 0.32
C ILE A 42 -14.42 -2.81 -0.37
N THR A 43 -14.20 -2.76 -1.68
CA THR A 43 -14.45 -1.55 -2.48
C THR A 43 -15.91 -1.49 -2.95
N GLU A 44 -16.34 -0.34 -3.47
CA GLU A 44 -17.73 -0.12 -3.93
C GLU A 44 -18.19 -1.14 -4.98
N ASP A 45 -17.26 -1.62 -5.82
CA ASP A 45 -17.47 -2.67 -6.81
C ASP A 45 -17.48 -4.10 -6.21
N GLY A 46 -17.48 -4.24 -4.88
CA GLY A 46 -17.45 -5.52 -4.18
C GLY A 46 -16.09 -6.23 -4.17
N SER A 47 -15.06 -5.62 -4.77
CA SER A 47 -13.72 -6.22 -4.83
C SER A 47 -13.00 -6.19 -3.48
N VAL A 48 -12.33 -7.29 -3.12
CA VAL A 48 -11.56 -7.39 -1.86
C VAL A 48 -10.10 -6.98 -2.06
N LYS A 49 -9.73 -5.79 -1.59
CA LYS A 49 -8.35 -5.26 -1.64
C LYS A 49 -7.65 -5.36 -0.29
N VAL A 50 -6.32 -5.41 -0.31
CA VAL A 50 -5.52 -5.41 0.93
C VAL A 50 -5.64 -4.03 1.59
N GLN A 51 -5.94 -3.99 2.88
CA GLN A 51 -5.89 -2.77 3.66
C GLN A 51 -4.44 -2.57 4.11
N ARG A 52 -3.78 -1.55 3.54
CA ARG A 52 -2.49 -1.11 4.05
C ARG A 52 -2.79 -0.23 5.25
N ASN A 53 -2.29 -0.62 6.42
CA ASN A 53 -2.39 0.24 7.59
C ASN A 53 -1.48 1.45 7.32
N SER A 54 -2.07 2.61 7.07
CA SER A 54 -1.34 3.87 6.93
C SER A 54 -0.87 4.40 8.30
N GLN A 55 -0.46 3.51 9.22
CA GLN A 55 0.19 3.88 10.48
C GLN A 55 1.69 4.12 10.25
N THR A 56 2.02 4.80 9.16
CA THR A 56 3.36 5.37 8.98
C THR A 56 3.20 6.84 9.32
N GLU A 57 3.96 7.30 10.32
CA GLU A 57 4.18 8.71 10.64
C GLU A 57 4.01 9.59 9.39
N PRO A 58 3.34 10.76 9.49
CA PRO A 58 3.08 11.61 8.34
C PRO A 58 4.39 11.91 7.61
N HIS A 59 4.59 11.20 6.50
CA HIS A 59 5.75 11.38 5.67
C HIS A 59 5.67 12.78 5.06
N LEU A 60 6.75 13.55 5.18
CA LEU A 60 6.89 14.87 4.57
C LEU A 60 7.86 14.73 3.41
N CYS A 61 7.47 15.25 2.25
CA CYS A 61 8.37 15.31 1.11
C CYS A 61 9.54 16.26 1.42
N CYS A 62 10.79 15.77 1.35
CA CYS A 62 11.99 16.60 1.55
C CYS A 62 12.10 17.77 0.57
N ASN A 63 11.47 17.67 -0.61
CA ASN A 63 11.47 18.76 -1.58
C ASN A 63 10.30 19.72 -1.35
N CYS A 64 9.04 19.28 -1.51
CA CYS A 64 7.87 20.18 -1.48
C CYS A 64 7.04 20.16 -0.20
N SER A 65 7.49 19.46 0.83
CA SER A 65 6.81 19.35 2.14
C SER A 65 5.36 18.87 2.11
N THR A 66 4.87 18.36 0.96
CA THR A 66 3.54 17.75 0.92
C THR A 66 3.50 16.54 1.83
N THR A 67 2.38 16.36 2.54
CA THR A 67 2.05 15.19 3.36
C THR A 67 1.16 14.20 2.61
N GLN A 68 0.69 14.56 1.41
CA GLN A 68 -0.23 13.77 0.62
C GLN A 68 0.40 13.42 -0.73
N THR A 69 0.50 12.12 -1.02
CA THR A 69 0.98 11.66 -2.32
C THR A 69 0.51 10.23 -2.59
N PRO A 70 0.19 9.87 -3.85
CA PRO A 70 -0.24 8.50 -4.16
C PRO A 70 0.87 7.46 -3.98
N LEU A 71 2.14 7.87 -3.97
CA LEU A 71 3.29 6.98 -3.80
C LEU A 71 4.49 7.76 -3.25
N TRP A 72 4.99 7.34 -2.09
CA TRP A 72 6.26 7.81 -1.56
C TRP A 72 7.44 7.15 -2.29
N ARG A 73 8.44 7.93 -2.65
CA ARG A 73 9.68 7.51 -3.31
C ARG A 73 10.87 7.77 -2.39
N ARG A 74 11.90 6.93 -2.47
CA ARG A 74 13.18 7.15 -1.81
C ARG A 74 14.20 7.72 -2.80
N GLY A 75 14.85 8.82 -2.43
CA GLY A 75 15.96 9.44 -3.17
C GLY A 75 17.30 8.73 -2.92
N LYS A 76 18.39 9.26 -3.48
CA LYS A 76 19.75 8.69 -3.36
C LYS A 76 20.24 8.59 -1.91
N ASN A 77 19.83 9.51 -1.04
CA ASN A 77 20.27 9.59 0.36
C ASN A 77 19.16 9.19 1.34
N ASN A 78 18.30 8.22 0.99
CA ASN A 78 17.10 7.87 1.75
C ASN A 78 16.10 9.01 1.97
N GLU A 79 16.22 10.10 1.19
CA GLU A 79 15.27 11.21 1.20
C GLU A 79 13.86 10.72 0.85
N ILE A 80 12.88 11.15 1.64
CA ILE A 80 11.48 10.84 1.37
C ILE A 80 10.95 11.89 0.40
N LEU A 81 10.63 11.46 -0.82
CA LEU A 81 10.09 12.32 -1.87
C LEU A 81 8.66 11.91 -2.20
N CYS A 82 7.78 12.87 -2.43
CA CYS A 82 6.47 12.59 -3.01
C CYS A 82 6.64 12.06 -4.45
N ASN A 83 5.58 11.46 -5.00
CA ASN A 83 5.65 10.84 -6.33
C ASN A 83 6.15 11.82 -7.41
N ARG A 84 5.68 13.07 -7.38
CA ARG A 84 6.07 14.10 -8.36
C ARG A 84 7.53 14.51 -8.24
N CYS A 85 8.02 14.74 -7.02
CA CYS A 85 9.41 15.16 -6.77
C CYS A 85 10.40 14.05 -7.08
N GLY A 86 10.10 12.80 -6.69
CA GLY A 86 10.97 11.66 -6.96
C GLY A 86 11.06 11.32 -8.45
N LEU A 87 9.97 11.43 -9.21
CA LEU A 87 10.00 11.27 -10.67
C LEU A 87 10.81 12.37 -11.35
N TYR A 88 10.62 13.62 -10.94
CA TYR A 88 11.38 14.75 -11.48
C TYR A 88 12.89 14.57 -11.24
N TYR A 89 13.28 14.19 -10.03
CA TYR A 89 14.69 13.95 -9.70
C TYR A 89 15.29 12.81 -10.53
N LYS A 90 14.54 11.72 -10.73
CA LYS A 90 14.99 10.60 -11.58
C LYS A 90 15.20 11.03 -13.03
N GLN A 91 14.36 11.91 -13.56
CA GLN A 91 14.43 12.36 -14.95
C GLN A 91 15.48 13.44 -15.20
N HIS A 92 15.61 14.41 -14.28
CA HIS A 92 16.43 15.60 -14.49
C HIS A 92 17.72 15.63 -13.66
N GLY A 93 17.92 14.68 -12.75
CA GLY A 93 19.08 14.63 -11.87
C GLY A 93 19.14 15.75 -10.83
N ARG A 94 18.08 16.58 -10.71
CA ARG A 94 17.99 17.72 -9.78
C ARG A 94 16.61 17.81 -9.15
N HIS A 95 16.49 18.50 -8.03
CA HIS A 95 15.21 18.72 -7.35
C HIS A 95 14.24 19.56 -8.20
N ARG A 96 12.94 19.29 -8.01
CA ARG A 96 11.87 20.03 -8.70
C ARG A 96 11.88 21.49 -8.24
N PRO A 97 11.85 22.46 -9.16
CA PRO A 97 11.63 23.86 -8.78
C PRO A 97 10.23 23.97 -8.16
N ILE A 98 10.18 24.52 -6.96
CA ILE A 98 8.94 24.69 -6.21
C ILE A 98 8.60 26.16 -6.32
N GLN A 99 7.71 26.49 -7.26
CA GLN A 99 7.03 27.77 -7.16
C GLN A 99 6.20 27.70 -5.88
N LEU A 100 6.36 28.69 -5.01
CA LEU A 100 5.75 28.81 -3.68
C LEU A 100 4.22 28.83 -3.76
N SER A 101 3.57 27.72 -4.09
CA SER A 101 2.14 27.55 -3.86
C SER A 101 1.98 26.72 -2.58
N ARG A 102 2.06 27.41 -1.44
CA ARG A 102 1.47 26.91 -0.20
C ARG A 102 -0.01 26.69 -0.50
N LYS A 103 -0.46 25.44 -0.63
CA LYS A 103 -1.88 25.14 -0.60
C LYS A 103 -2.24 24.86 0.85
N SER A 104 -3.04 25.78 1.39
CA SER A 104 -3.72 25.77 2.67
C SER A 104 -4.59 24.53 2.86
#